data_AF-F7ZKH4-F1
#
_entry.id   AF-F7ZKH4-F1
#
_cell.length_a   1.000
_cell.length_b   1.000
_cell.length_c   1.000
_cell.angle_alpha   90.00
_cell.angle_beta   90.00
_cell.angle_gamma   90.00
#
_symmetry.space_group_name_H-M   'P 1'
#
loop_
_entity.id
_entity.type
_entity.pdbx_description
1 polymer ?
#
loop_
_entity_poly.entity_id
_entity_poly.type
_entity_poly.pdbx_seq_one_letter_code
_entity_poly.pdbx_strand_id
1 'polypeptide(L)'
;MDDTLNVTEKSRLRRIHQRGHFDRKTINAILDAQPMCSVGYIIDGHPYVTPTFQWREGNRIYWHGSSASRALRQSKDAEVCLTVSILDGFVLARSGMHHSANTRSVMLFGKAQKVEDPAAKLEHLRRFVNGLFPGRYDTLRPDHAQDLKATMVLGMDITEGSAKVRTGHPGDEEEDYALPIWAGVIPVTTQIGTPIPDPRNLASVNLPDHVRNFRLE
;
A
#
# COMPACT_ATOMS: atom_id res chain seq x y z
N MET A 1 10.27 4.13 23.32
CA MET A 1 9.98 2.90 22.54
C MET A 1 10.54 3.19 21.17
N ASP A 2 11.51 2.40 20.71
CA ASP A 2 12.23 2.70 19.48
C ASP A 2 11.25 2.89 18.32
N ASP A 3 11.34 4.05 17.66
CA ASP A 3 10.48 4.46 16.56
C ASP A 3 10.93 3.82 15.23
N THR A 4 11.58 2.66 15.30
CA THR A 4 12.19 1.94 14.17
C THR A 4 11.83 0.46 14.20
N LEU A 5 11.70 -0.16 13.02
CA LEU A 5 11.45 -1.58 12.88
C LEU A 5 12.69 -2.42 13.24
N ASN A 6 12.44 -3.68 13.58
CA ASN A 6 13.48 -4.69 13.76
C ASN A 6 14.19 -4.95 12.44
N VAL A 7 15.50 -4.71 12.42
CA VAL A 7 16.37 -5.01 11.28
C VAL A 7 16.97 -6.40 11.46
N THR A 8 16.60 -7.32 10.59
CA THR A 8 17.08 -8.71 10.57
C THR A 8 17.87 -8.96 9.28
N GLU A 9 18.47 -10.14 9.12
CA GLU A 9 19.06 -10.51 7.83
C GLU A 9 18.06 -10.52 6.66
N LYS A 10 16.76 -10.73 6.96
CA LYS A 10 15.67 -10.72 5.98
C LYS A 10 15.29 -9.29 5.56
N SER A 11 15.32 -8.33 6.49
CA SER A 11 14.90 -6.93 6.24
C SER A 11 16.06 -5.95 5.99
N ARG A 12 17.32 -6.34 6.26
CA ARG A 12 18.48 -5.47 6.05
C ARG A 12 18.73 -5.20 4.56
N LEU A 13 18.74 -3.93 4.20
CA LEU A 13 19.08 -3.50 2.85
C LEU A 13 20.58 -3.61 2.59
N ARG A 14 20.96 -4.31 1.51
CA ARG A 14 22.37 -4.52 1.11
C ARG A 14 22.82 -3.56 0.00
N ARG A 15 22.06 -3.47 -1.10
CA ARG A 15 22.39 -2.59 -2.23
C ARG A 15 21.73 -1.24 -2.09
N ILE A 16 22.51 -0.16 -2.25
CA ILE A 16 22.04 1.22 -2.14
C ILE A 16 21.31 1.43 -0.80
N HIS A 17 21.92 0.99 0.28
CA HIS A 17 21.33 0.97 1.62
C HIS A 17 21.15 2.37 2.23
N GLN A 18 21.88 3.37 1.72
CA GLN A 18 21.73 4.78 2.09
C GLN A 18 20.35 5.36 1.73
N ARG A 19 19.62 4.70 0.83
CA ARG A 19 18.20 5.00 0.51
C ARG A 19 17.21 4.28 1.44
N GLY A 20 17.73 3.52 2.39
CA GLY A 20 16.98 2.67 3.28
C GLY A 20 16.47 3.42 4.50
N HIS A 21 15.22 3.16 4.86
CA HIS A 21 14.58 3.71 6.04
C HIS A 21 13.97 2.57 6.86
N PHE A 22 14.11 2.67 8.18
CA PHE A 22 13.56 1.70 9.13
C PHE A 22 12.64 2.37 10.16
N ASP A 23 12.59 3.71 10.18
CA ASP A 23 11.74 4.47 11.08
C ASP A 23 10.25 4.35 10.71
N ARG A 24 9.41 4.31 11.73
CA ARG A 24 7.95 4.20 11.61
C ARG A 24 7.37 5.40 10.87
N LYS A 25 7.95 6.59 11.03
CA LYS A 25 7.47 7.81 10.37
C LYS A 25 7.50 7.67 8.85
N THR A 26 8.64 7.32 8.25
CA THR A 26 8.75 7.11 6.80
C THR A 26 7.90 5.94 6.33
N ILE A 27 7.90 4.82 7.06
CA ILE A 27 7.14 3.63 6.68
C ILE A 27 5.63 3.92 6.68
N ASN A 28 5.12 4.53 7.74
CA ASN A 28 3.70 4.88 7.85
C ASN A 28 3.30 5.87 6.76
N ALA A 29 4.13 6.89 6.47
CA ALA A 29 3.82 7.85 5.41
C ALA A 29 3.68 7.19 4.03
N ILE A 30 4.45 6.14 3.73
CA ILE A 30 4.32 5.40 2.46
C ILE A 30 3.07 4.52 2.45
N LEU A 31 2.77 3.85 3.57
CA LEU A 31 1.55 3.03 3.70
C LEU A 31 0.30 3.89 3.59
N ASP A 32 0.28 5.05 4.24
CA ASP A 32 -0.89 5.92 4.25
C ASP A 32 -1.17 6.53 2.86
N ALA A 33 -0.12 6.88 2.12
CA ALA A 33 -0.25 7.48 0.78
C ALA A 33 -0.68 6.51 -0.34
N GLN A 34 -0.74 5.20 -0.09
CA GLN A 34 -1.03 4.19 -1.12
C GLN A 34 -1.87 3.02 -0.57
N PRO A 35 -3.18 3.00 -0.84
CA PRO A 35 -4.04 1.93 -0.35
C PRO A 35 -3.82 0.61 -1.08
N MET A 36 -3.25 0.58 -2.29
CA MET A 36 -2.92 -0.67 -2.97
C MET A 36 -1.62 -1.27 -2.42
N CYS A 37 -1.66 -2.56 -2.13
CA CYS A 37 -0.47 -3.33 -1.80
C CYS A 37 -0.41 -4.63 -2.62
N SER A 38 0.72 -5.31 -2.53
CA SER A 38 0.92 -6.67 -3.03
C SER A 38 1.32 -7.57 -1.87
N VAL A 39 0.58 -8.66 -1.66
CA VAL A 39 0.87 -9.63 -0.60
C VAL A 39 1.47 -10.89 -1.21
N GLY A 40 2.72 -11.17 -0.87
CA GLY A 40 3.45 -12.38 -1.21
C GLY A 40 3.22 -13.49 -0.17
N TYR A 41 2.92 -14.70 -0.64
CA TYR A 41 2.70 -15.89 0.19
C TYR A 41 3.07 -17.17 -0.59
N ILE A 42 3.18 -18.30 0.10
CA ILE A 42 3.55 -19.59 -0.50
C ILE A 42 2.36 -20.53 -0.52
N ILE A 43 2.06 -21.12 -1.68
CA ILE A 43 1.12 -22.24 -1.86
C ILE A 43 1.92 -23.42 -2.41
N ASP A 44 1.89 -24.57 -1.73
CA ASP A 44 2.53 -25.81 -2.19
C ASP A 44 4.01 -25.63 -2.59
N GLY A 45 4.74 -24.78 -1.86
CA GLY A 45 6.14 -24.45 -2.13
C GLY A 45 6.37 -23.39 -3.22
N HIS A 46 5.33 -22.93 -3.90
CA HIS A 46 5.42 -21.92 -4.97
C HIS A 46 5.05 -20.51 -4.48
N PRO A 47 5.77 -19.46 -4.92
CA PRO A 47 5.47 -18.09 -4.56
C PRO A 47 4.31 -17.52 -5.38
N TYR A 48 3.39 -16.86 -4.69
CA TYR A 48 2.29 -16.11 -5.28
C TYR A 48 2.31 -14.67 -4.75
N VAL A 49 1.81 -13.75 -5.57
CA VAL A 49 1.65 -12.34 -5.18
C VAL A 49 0.26 -11.88 -5.60
N THR A 50 -0.55 -11.44 -4.63
CA THR A 50 -1.90 -10.94 -4.88
C THR A 50 -1.97 -9.44 -4.62
N PRO A 51 -2.39 -8.61 -5.60
CA PRO A 51 -2.71 -7.22 -5.35
C PRO A 51 -4.02 -7.10 -4.57
N THR A 52 -4.06 -6.21 -3.57
CA THR A 52 -5.26 -5.94 -2.77
C THR A 52 -5.20 -4.54 -2.15
N PHE A 53 -6.25 -4.12 -1.46
CA PHE A 53 -6.21 -2.94 -0.62
C PHE A 53 -5.70 -3.26 0.78
N GLN A 54 -4.95 -2.32 1.33
CA GLN A 54 -4.52 -2.29 2.72
C GLN A 54 -4.99 -1.02 3.42
N TRP A 55 -5.09 -1.09 4.74
CA TRP A 55 -5.16 0.07 5.60
C TRP A 55 -4.37 -0.17 6.88
N ARG A 56 -3.90 0.92 7.47
CA ARG A 56 -3.12 0.91 8.70
C ARG A 56 -3.95 1.38 9.88
N GLU A 57 -3.82 0.71 11.02
CA GLU A 57 -4.35 1.17 12.31
C GLU A 57 -3.24 1.11 13.36
N GLY A 58 -2.67 2.27 13.70
CA GLY A 58 -1.55 2.36 14.61
C GLY A 58 -0.35 1.54 14.12
N ASN A 59 -0.03 0.46 14.85
CA ASN A 59 1.10 -0.44 14.59
C ASN A 59 0.73 -1.71 13.83
N ARG A 60 -0.48 -1.79 13.27
CA ARG A 60 -0.95 -2.93 12.49
C ARG A 60 -1.37 -2.51 11.10
N ILE A 61 -1.17 -3.41 10.15
CA ILE A 61 -1.66 -3.29 8.78
C ILE A 61 -2.68 -4.40 8.52
N TYR A 62 -3.73 -4.08 7.79
CA TYR A 62 -4.84 -4.97 7.52
C TYR A 62 -5.17 -5.01 6.03
N TRP A 63 -5.72 -6.13 5.59
CA TRP A 63 -6.30 -6.32 4.27
C TRP A 63 -7.47 -7.30 4.37
N HIS A 64 -8.35 -7.29 3.38
CA HIS A 64 -9.53 -8.16 3.39
C HIS A 64 -9.79 -8.81 2.03
N GLY A 65 -10.75 -9.71 2.01
CA GLY A 65 -11.35 -10.26 0.79
C GLY A 65 -12.28 -11.42 1.12
N SER A 66 -12.63 -12.20 0.10
CA SER A 66 -13.52 -13.35 0.26
C SER A 66 -12.96 -14.38 1.24
N SER A 67 -13.79 -14.86 2.15
CA SER A 67 -13.47 -15.98 3.04
C SER A 67 -13.25 -17.30 2.30
N ALA A 68 -13.66 -17.37 1.02
CA ALA A 68 -13.37 -18.47 0.11
C ALA A 68 -12.05 -18.31 -0.66
N SER A 69 -11.38 -17.15 -0.57
CA SER A 69 -10.14 -16.90 -1.31
C SER A 69 -9.02 -17.85 -0.90
N ARG A 70 -8.44 -18.53 -1.89
CA ARG A 70 -7.24 -19.36 -1.70
C ARG A 70 -6.08 -18.55 -1.14
N ALA A 71 -5.90 -17.31 -1.61
CA ALA A 71 -4.84 -16.41 -1.16
C ALA A 71 -4.95 -16.11 0.35
N LEU A 72 -6.14 -15.73 0.81
CA LEU A 72 -6.39 -15.41 2.22
C LEU A 72 -6.31 -16.65 3.11
N ARG A 73 -6.86 -17.78 2.66
CA ARG A 73 -6.79 -19.06 3.40
C ARG A 73 -5.34 -19.52 3.59
N GLN A 74 -4.49 -19.38 2.57
CA GLN A 74 -3.09 -19.75 2.65
C GLN A 74 -2.27 -18.77 3.48
N SER A 75 -2.61 -17.48 3.41
CA SER A 75 -1.93 -16.45 4.20
C SER A 75 -2.29 -16.52 5.68
N LYS A 76 -3.47 -17.04 6.03
CA LYS A 76 -3.95 -17.13 7.41
C LYS A 76 -2.99 -17.94 8.27
N ASP A 77 -2.50 -17.32 9.34
CA ASP A 77 -1.56 -17.90 10.30
C ASP A 77 -0.21 -18.30 9.65
N ALA A 78 0.15 -17.67 8.53
CA ALA A 78 1.38 -17.91 7.79
C ALA A 78 2.23 -16.64 7.66
N GLU A 79 3.53 -16.84 7.43
CA GLU A 79 4.44 -15.75 7.07
C GLU A 79 4.08 -15.18 5.70
N VAL A 80 3.97 -13.86 5.61
CA VAL A 80 3.70 -13.13 4.39
C VAL A 80 4.69 -11.98 4.21
N CYS A 81 4.80 -11.50 2.98
CA CYS A 81 5.48 -10.24 2.65
C CYS A 81 4.46 -9.27 2.07
N LEU A 82 4.16 -8.18 2.77
CA LEU A 82 3.32 -7.11 2.25
C LEU A 82 4.20 -6.01 1.68
N THR A 83 3.99 -5.68 0.40
CA THR A 83 4.73 -4.64 -0.31
C THR A 83 3.82 -3.52 -0.77
N VAL A 84 4.20 -2.28 -0.48
CA VAL A 84 3.62 -1.06 -1.05
C VAL A 84 4.68 -0.38 -1.91
N SER A 85 4.31 0.17 -3.07
CA SER A 85 5.22 0.84 -3.99
C SER A 85 4.53 1.99 -4.71
N ILE A 86 5.24 3.11 -4.82
CA ILE A 86 4.78 4.35 -5.45
C ILE A 86 5.86 4.82 -6.42
N LEU A 87 5.46 5.08 -7.66
CA LEU A 87 6.32 5.68 -8.69
C LEU A 87 6.11 7.20 -8.68
N ASP A 88 7.18 7.94 -8.39
CA ASP A 88 7.16 9.41 -8.28
C ASP A 88 7.83 10.10 -9.48
N GLY A 89 8.58 9.38 -10.32
CA GLY A 89 9.10 9.93 -11.56
C GLY A 89 10.11 9.05 -12.30
N PHE A 90 10.27 9.26 -13.60
CA PHE A 90 11.34 8.64 -14.39
C PHE A 90 12.56 9.53 -14.36
N VAL A 91 13.73 8.94 -14.09
CA VAL A 91 15.01 9.66 -14.07
C VAL A 91 15.79 9.32 -15.32
N LEU A 92 16.00 10.34 -16.14
CA LEU A 92 16.64 10.29 -17.43
C LEU A 92 18.06 10.82 -17.28
N ALA A 93 19.04 9.92 -17.38
CA ALA A 93 20.47 10.22 -17.27
C ALA A 93 21.08 10.38 -18.67
N ARG A 94 22.36 10.78 -18.73
CA ARG A 94 23.10 10.89 -20.00
C ARG A 94 23.65 9.56 -20.46
N SER A 95 23.92 8.66 -19.51
CA SER A 95 24.32 7.27 -19.77
C SER A 95 23.14 6.31 -19.61
N GLY A 96 23.05 5.33 -20.52
CA GLY A 96 22.03 4.28 -20.48
C GLY A 96 22.00 3.49 -19.17
N MET A 97 23.15 3.38 -18.49
CA MET A 97 23.29 2.64 -17.23
C MET A 97 22.84 3.43 -15.99
N HIS A 98 22.66 4.75 -16.12
CA HIS A 98 22.30 5.66 -15.03
C HIS A 98 20.82 6.07 -15.01
N HIS A 99 20.04 5.59 -15.99
CA HIS A 99 18.58 5.69 -15.94
C HIS A 99 18.01 5.02 -14.68
N SER A 100 16.97 5.64 -14.11
CA SER A 100 16.34 5.15 -12.90
C SER A 100 14.91 5.68 -12.74
N ALA A 101 14.34 5.53 -11.55
CA ALA A 101 13.03 6.08 -11.20
C ALA A 101 13.06 6.65 -9.77
N ASN A 102 12.42 7.78 -9.53
CA ASN A 102 12.10 8.24 -8.18
C ASN A 102 10.93 7.39 -7.68
N THR A 103 11.10 6.76 -6.52
CA THR A 103 10.15 5.81 -5.96
C THR A 103 10.15 5.84 -4.45
N ARG A 104 9.03 5.43 -3.86
CA ARG A 104 8.89 5.09 -2.46
C ARG A 104 8.35 3.67 -2.36
N SER A 105 8.97 2.81 -1.58
CA SER A 105 8.43 1.48 -1.31
C SER A 105 8.63 1.06 0.12
N VAL A 106 7.76 0.18 0.59
CA VAL A 106 7.82 -0.50 1.88
C VAL A 106 7.66 -1.99 1.63
N MET A 107 8.50 -2.80 2.27
CA MET A 107 8.31 -4.24 2.42
C MET A 107 8.20 -4.57 3.91
N LEU A 108 7.12 -5.22 4.30
CA LEU A 108 6.87 -5.69 5.66
C LEU A 108 6.79 -7.21 5.69
N PHE A 109 7.43 -7.80 6.68
CA PHE A 109 7.39 -9.25 6.91
C PHE A 109 6.71 -9.55 8.23
N GLY A 110 5.98 -10.66 8.26
CA GLY A 110 5.43 -11.17 9.50
C GLY A 110 4.32 -12.19 9.28
N LYS A 111 3.79 -12.67 10.40
CA LYS A 111 2.70 -13.63 10.41
C LYS A 111 1.36 -12.92 10.27
N ALA A 112 0.60 -13.24 9.22
CA ALA A 112 -0.75 -12.73 9.07
C ALA A 112 -1.71 -13.47 10.01
N GLN A 113 -2.55 -12.72 10.73
CA GLN A 113 -3.51 -13.24 11.70
C GLN A 113 -4.92 -12.88 11.27
N LYS A 114 -5.85 -13.83 11.38
CA LYS A 114 -7.27 -13.55 11.12
C LYS A 114 -7.89 -12.78 12.26
N VAL A 115 -8.71 -11.78 11.92
CA VAL A 115 -9.62 -11.16 12.87
C VAL A 115 -10.81 -12.10 13.08
N GLU A 116 -10.81 -12.80 14.21
CA GLU A 116 -11.82 -13.82 14.54
C GLU A 116 -13.11 -13.20 15.10
N ASP A 117 -13.00 -12.22 16.00
CA ASP A 117 -14.15 -11.59 16.62
C ASP A 117 -15.00 -10.82 15.60
N PRO A 118 -16.30 -11.12 15.46
CA PRO A 118 -17.15 -10.47 14.46
C PRO A 118 -17.28 -8.96 14.67
N ALA A 119 -17.33 -8.48 15.91
CA ALA A 119 -17.48 -7.05 16.21
C ALA A 119 -16.21 -6.27 15.87
N ALA A 120 -15.04 -6.80 16.25
CA ALA A 120 -13.75 -6.25 15.84
C ALA A 120 -13.58 -6.26 14.32
N LYS A 121 -13.98 -7.35 13.65
CA LYS A 121 -13.93 -7.44 12.19
C LYS A 121 -14.79 -6.36 11.52
N LEU A 122 -16.00 -6.14 12.03
CA LEU A 122 -16.89 -5.10 11.52
C LEU A 122 -16.29 -3.71 11.71
N GLU A 123 -15.74 -3.43 12.89
CA GLU A 123 -15.11 -2.14 13.18
C GLU A 123 -13.89 -1.87 12.27
N HIS A 124 -13.07 -2.89 12.02
CA HIS A 124 -11.95 -2.78 11.08
C HIS A 124 -12.41 -2.51 9.63
N LEU A 125 -13.48 -3.16 9.17
CA LEU A 125 -14.05 -2.89 7.85
C LEU A 125 -14.67 -1.48 7.77
N ARG A 126 -15.32 -1.01 8.84
CA ARG A 126 -15.81 0.36 8.95
C ARG A 126 -14.66 1.37 8.86
N ARG A 127 -13.56 1.13 9.57
CA ARG A 127 -12.34 1.96 9.51
C ARG A 127 -11.70 1.97 8.14
N PHE A 128 -11.65 0.82 7.45
CA PHE A 128 -11.19 0.75 6.06
C PHE A 128 -12.03 1.67 5.14
N VAL A 129 -13.35 1.54 5.17
CA VAL A 129 -14.25 2.34 4.33
C VAL A 129 -14.15 3.82 4.66
N ASN A 130 -14.21 4.19 5.94
CA ASN A 130 -14.14 5.60 6.35
C ASN A 130 -12.75 6.21 6.25
N GLY A 131 -11.69 5.39 6.29
CA GLY A 131 -10.32 5.83 6.07
C GLY A 131 -10.09 6.24 4.61
N LEU A 132 -10.67 5.49 3.66
CA LEU A 132 -10.67 5.88 2.24
C LEU A 132 -11.71 6.95 1.93
N PHE A 133 -12.91 6.84 2.49
CA PHE A 133 -14.05 7.67 2.13
C PHE A 133 -14.68 8.21 3.43
N PRO A 134 -14.16 9.32 3.98
CA PRO A 134 -14.63 9.87 5.25
C PRO A 134 -16.15 10.04 5.29
N GLY A 135 -16.79 9.44 6.30
CA GLY A 135 -18.25 9.47 6.51
C GLY A 135 -19.07 8.60 5.56
N ARG A 136 -18.43 7.85 4.64
CA ARG A 136 -19.15 7.02 3.67
C ARG A 136 -19.95 5.91 4.34
N TYR A 137 -19.37 5.23 5.32
CA TYR A 137 -19.96 4.01 5.89
C TYR A 137 -21.36 4.26 6.45
N ASP A 138 -21.55 5.39 7.14
CA ASP A 138 -22.81 5.75 7.79
C ASP A 138 -23.93 6.12 6.79
N THR A 139 -23.58 6.33 5.51
CA THR A 139 -24.55 6.59 4.43
C THR A 139 -24.99 5.32 3.68
N LEU A 140 -24.38 4.17 4.00
CA LEU A 140 -24.67 2.90 3.33
C LEU A 140 -25.87 2.20 3.97
N ARG A 141 -26.38 1.18 3.28
CA ARG A 141 -27.38 0.28 3.88
C ARG A 141 -26.82 -0.38 5.14
N PRO A 142 -27.69 -0.84 6.06
CA PRO A 142 -27.27 -1.65 7.19
C PRO A 142 -26.49 -2.90 6.77
N ASP A 143 -25.57 -3.30 7.64
CA ASP A 143 -24.75 -4.50 7.46
C ASP A 143 -25.61 -5.77 7.48
N HIS A 144 -25.39 -6.65 6.50
CA HIS A 144 -26.04 -7.94 6.48
C HIS A 144 -25.07 -9.00 7.02
N ALA A 145 -25.55 -9.86 7.93
CA ALA A 145 -24.71 -10.87 8.57
C ALA A 145 -23.98 -11.79 7.56
N GLN A 146 -24.58 -12.02 6.39
CA GLN A 146 -23.98 -12.80 5.33
C GLN A 146 -22.76 -12.10 4.69
N ASP A 147 -22.77 -10.77 4.55
CA ASP A 147 -21.64 -10.01 4.01
C ASP A 147 -20.43 -10.18 4.93
N LEU A 148 -20.67 -10.01 6.24
CA LEU A 148 -19.63 -10.18 7.25
C LEU A 148 -19.10 -11.63 7.26
N LYS A 149 -19.95 -12.64 7.09
CA LYS A 149 -19.52 -14.06 6.99
C LYS A 149 -18.72 -14.35 5.72
N ALA A 150 -19.05 -13.69 4.61
CA ALA A 150 -18.36 -13.83 3.33
C ALA A 150 -16.99 -13.12 3.30
N THR A 151 -16.71 -12.22 4.26
CA THR A 151 -15.45 -11.47 4.32
C THR A 151 -14.50 -12.00 5.39
N MET A 152 -13.26 -12.24 4.99
CA MET A 152 -12.11 -12.47 5.87
C MET A 152 -11.26 -11.21 5.93
N VAL A 153 -10.86 -10.82 7.14
CA VAL A 153 -9.89 -9.76 7.39
C VAL A 153 -8.65 -10.40 8.00
N LEU A 154 -7.49 -10.12 7.41
CA LEU A 154 -6.19 -10.46 7.98
C LEU A 154 -5.51 -9.18 8.45
N GLY A 155 -4.71 -9.30 9.51
CA GLY A 155 -3.86 -8.23 10.00
C GLY A 155 -2.48 -8.75 10.38
N MET A 156 -1.49 -7.85 10.36
CA MET A 156 -0.10 -8.14 10.68
C MET A 156 0.49 -6.98 11.48
N ASP A 157 1.35 -7.27 12.45
CA ASP A 157 2.09 -6.25 13.18
C ASP A 157 3.18 -5.64 12.28
N ILE A 158 3.36 -4.33 12.38
CA ILE A 158 4.39 -3.61 11.62
C ILE A 158 5.65 -3.54 12.49
N THR A 159 6.35 -4.67 12.60
CA THR A 159 7.52 -4.83 13.48
C THR A 159 8.81 -5.15 12.72
N GLU A 160 8.73 -5.75 11.54
CA GLU A 160 9.89 -6.14 10.72
C GLU A 160 9.67 -5.73 9.27
N GLY A 161 10.64 -5.03 8.69
CA GLY A 161 10.55 -4.55 7.32
C GLY A 161 11.56 -3.48 6.99
N SER A 162 11.44 -2.91 5.79
CA SER A 162 12.26 -1.80 5.33
C SER A 162 11.50 -0.94 4.35
N ALA A 163 11.74 0.36 4.40
CA ALA A 163 11.38 1.29 3.33
C ALA A 163 12.61 1.60 2.46
N LYS A 164 12.38 1.88 1.19
CA LYS A 164 13.40 2.41 0.28
C LYS A 164 12.84 3.60 -0.48
N VAL A 165 13.58 4.70 -0.46
CA VAL A 165 13.16 5.98 -1.06
C VAL A 165 14.24 6.49 -2.00
N ARG A 166 13.83 6.87 -3.21
CA ARG A 166 14.67 7.58 -4.17
C ARG A 166 13.96 8.84 -4.63
N THR A 167 14.64 9.98 -4.46
CA THR A 167 14.24 11.28 -5.00
C THR A 167 15.45 11.91 -5.72
N GLY A 168 15.20 13.00 -6.45
CA GLY A 168 16.26 13.82 -7.05
C GLY A 168 16.61 13.45 -8.50
N HIS A 169 17.73 14.02 -8.94
CA HIS A 169 18.25 14.03 -10.31
C HIS A 169 18.99 12.72 -10.68
N PRO A 170 19.35 12.52 -11.98
CA PRO A 170 20.32 11.50 -12.36
C PRO A 170 21.68 11.76 -11.67
N GLY A 171 22.40 10.69 -11.37
CA GLY A 171 23.80 10.75 -10.94
C GLY A 171 24.67 10.23 -12.07
N ASP A 172 25.03 11.11 -13.00
CA ASP A 172 25.94 10.80 -14.12
C ASP A 172 27.41 10.79 -13.66
N GLU A 173 28.31 10.18 -14.44
CA GLU A 173 29.75 10.37 -14.22
C GLU A 173 30.17 11.80 -14.61
N GLU A 174 31.25 12.32 -14.02
CA GLU A 174 31.69 13.71 -14.27
C GLU A 174 31.92 14.00 -15.77
N GLU A 175 32.50 13.04 -16.50
CA GLU A 175 32.78 13.15 -17.93
C GLU A 175 31.51 13.27 -18.78
N ASP A 176 30.40 12.66 -18.34
CA ASP A 176 29.14 12.65 -19.08
C ASP A 176 28.49 14.05 -19.11
N TYR A 177 28.76 14.92 -18.13
CA TYR A 177 28.17 16.26 -18.07
C TYR A 177 28.59 17.17 -19.23
N ALA A 178 29.71 16.87 -19.89
CA ALA A 178 30.16 17.58 -21.10
C ALA A 178 29.41 17.14 -22.36
N LEU A 179 28.70 16.01 -22.34
CA LEU A 179 27.98 15.50 -23.50
C LEU A 179 26.71 16.33 -23.77
N PRO A 180 26.37 16.60 -25.04
CA PRO A 180 25.18 17.38 -25.42
C PRO A 180 23.90 16.53 -25.35
N ILE A 181 23.69 15.85 -24.22
CA ILE A 181 22.55 14.95 -23.96
C ILE A 181 21.69 15.56 -22.86
N TRP A 182 20.39 15.65 -23.12
CA TRP A 182 19.43 16.12 -22.12
C TRP A 182 19.28 15.08 -21.00
N ALA A 183 19.26 15.56 -19.76
CA ALA A 183 19.06 14.74 -18.57
C ALA A 183 18.11 15.46 -17.60
N GLY A 184 17.29 14.70 -16.87
CA GLY A 184 16.26 15.27 -16.03
C GLY A 184 15.35 14.24 -15.39
N VAL A 185 14.22 14.72 -14.89
CA VAL A 185 13.18 13.90 -14.26
C VAL A 185 11.86 14.19 -14.94
N ILE A 186 11.12 13.15 -15.31
CA ILE A 186 9.70 13.25 -15.68
C ILE A 186 8.90 12.86 -14.44
N PRO A 187 8.28 13.81 -13.73
CA PRO A 187 7.48 13.50 -12.53
C PRO A 187 6.28 12.61 -12.89
N VAL A 188 5.93 11.71 -11.98
CA VAL A 188 4.73 10.87 -12.06
C VAL A 188 3.87 11.16 -10.84
N THR A 189 2.60 11.47 -11.08
CA THR A 189 1.62 11.79 -10.04
C THR A 189 0.33 11.03 -10.27
N THR A 190 -0.29 10.53 -9.20
CA THR A 190 -1.65 9.98 -9.27
C THR A 190 -2.67 11.11 -9.29
N GLN A 191 -3.60 11.08 -10.24
CA GLN A 191 -4.71 12.03 -10.32
C GLN A 191 -6.03 11.32 -10.05
N ILE A 192 -6.85 11.92 -9.18
CA ILE A 192 -8.23 11.50 -8.94
C ILE A 192 -9.13 12.19 -9.96
N GLY A 193 -9.91 11.41 -10.70
CA GLY A 193 -10.86 11.92 -11.70
C GLY A 193 -12.19 12.35 -11.09
N THR A 194 -13.03 13.00 -11.91
CA THR A 194 -14.41 13.34 -11.56
C THR A 194 -15.23 12.08 -11.28
N PRO A 195 -16.02 12.01 -10.17
CA PRO A 195 -16.89 10.88 -9.90
C PRO A 195 -17.88 10.62 -11.05
N ILE A 196 -17.96 9.36 -11.48
CA ILE A 196 -18.90 8.91 -12.52
C ILE A 196 -20.08 8.23 -11.81
N PRO A 197 -21.32 8.75 -11.94
CA PRO A 197 -22.48 8.15 -11.29
C PRO A 197 -22.85 6.80 -11.94
N ASP A 198 -23.30 5.85 -11.13
CA ASP A 198 -23.94 4.61 -11.64
C ASP A 198 -25.22 5.00 -12.42
N PRO A 199 -25.39 4.56 -13.69
CA PRO A 199 -26.60 4.83 -14.45
C PRO A 199 -27.88 4.25 -13.81
N ARG A 200 -27.76 3.36 -12.82
CA ARG A 200 -28.89 2.80 -12.04
C ARG A 200 -29.24 3.59 -10.79
N ASN A 201 -28.54 4.69 -10.50
CA ASN A 201 -28.91 5.56 -9.39
C ASN A 201 -30.36 6.06 -9.57
N LEU A 202 -31.11 6.09 -8.46
CA LEU A 202 -32.43 6.73 -8.46
C LEU A 202 -32.27 8.21 -8.81
N ALA A 203 -33.22 8.77 -9.55
CA ALA A 203 -33.16 10.17 -9.99
C ALA A 203 -33.06 11.19 -8.84
N SER A 204 -33.52 10.83 -7.64
CA SER A 204 -33.44 11.66 -6.43
C SER A 204 -32.10 11.58 -5.70
N VAL A 205 -31.20 10.67 -6.07
CA VAL A 205 -29.91 10.46 -5.38
C VAL A 205 -28.87 11.39 -5.97
N ASN A 206 -28.49 12.40 -5.17
CA ASN A 206 -27.42 13.33 -5.52
C ASN A 206 -26.04 12.78 -5.13
N LEU A 207 -25.00 13.21 -5.84
CA LEU A 207 -23.61 12.95 -5.48
C LEU A 207 -23.30 13.57 -4.09
N PRO A 208 -22.94 12.77 -3.08
CA PRO A 208 -22.61 13.31 -1.76
C PRO A 208 -21.33 14.14 -1.76
N ASP A 209 -21.26 15.15 -0.88
CA ASP A 209 -20.11 16.07 -0.81
C ASP A 209 -18.79 15.37 -0.48
N HIS A 210 -18.81 14.34 0.38
CA HIS A 210 -17.60 13.57 0.71
C HIS A 210 -17.03 12.82 -0.50
N VAL A 211 -17.86 12.47 -1.49
CA VAL A 211 -17.40 11.86 -2.75
C VAL A 211 -16.96 12.93 -3.75
N ARG A 212 -17.72 14.04 -3.84
CA ARG A 212 -17.37 15.19 -4.68
C ARG A 212 -16.00 15.77 -4.33
N ASN A 213 -15.68 15.80 -3.04
CA ASN A 213 -14.45 16.38 -2.49
C ASN A 213 -13.40 15.31 -2.14
N PHE A 214 -13.56 14.07 -2.63
CA PHE A 214 -12.63 12.99 -2.33
C PHE A 214 -11.20 13.34 -2.76
N ARG A 215 -10.25 13.07 -1.86
CA ARG A 215 -8.82 13.19 -2.09
C ARG A 215 -8.16 11.93 -1.59
N LEU A 216 -7.17 11.47 -2.34
CA LEU A 216 -6.22 10.48 -1.85
C LEU A 216 -5.06 11.27 -1.23
N GLU A 217 -5.01 11.29 0.10
CA GLU A 217 -3.99 12.00 0.89
C GLU A 217 -2.89 11.04 1.35
#